data_AF-A0A0L6VLT6-F1
#
_entry.id   AF-A0A0L6VLT6-F1
#
_cell.length_a   1.000
_cell.length_b   1.000
_cell.length_c   1.000
_cell.angle_alpha   90.00
_cell.angle_beta   90.00
_cell.angle_gamma   90.00
#
_symmetry.space_group_name_H-M   'P 1'
#
loop_
_entity.id
_entity.type
_entity.pdbx_description
1 polymer ?
#
loop_
_entity_poly.entity_id
_entity_poly.type
_entity_poly.pdbx_seq_one_letter_code
_entity_poly.pdbx_strand_id
1 'polypeptide(L)' 'MAKDVNHALPERPSRKPPLTGLHILLKTILGDANNRNVSGAVTIPAGLVNVLFDMSLTAEKTMWRLEERINKLN' A
#
# COMPACT_ATOMS: atom_id res chain seq x y z
N MET A 1 21.43 -42.51 0.60
CA MET A 1 21.87 -41.12 0.78
C MET A 1 20.82 -40.20 0.19
N ALA A 2 20.00 -39.55 1.02
CA ALA A 2 18.97 -38.62 0.56
C ALA A 2 19.59 -37.23 0.46
N LYS A 3 19.65 -36.67 -0.76
CA LYS A 3 20.07 -35.29 -1.00
C LYS A 3 18.93 -34.39 -0.52
N ASP A 4 19.15 -33.77 0.63
CA ASP A 4 18.33 -32.68 1.16
C ASP A 4 18.49 -31.47 0.23
N VAL A 5 17.58 -31.37 -0.75
CA VAL A 5 17.48 -30.21 -1.64
C VAL A 5 16.90 -29.08 -0.80
N ASN A 6 17.79 -28.31 -0.19
CA ASN A 6 17.49 -27.04 0.45
C ASN A 6 16.97 -26.08 -0.65
N HIS A 7 15.68 -26.17 -0.94
CA HIS A 7 14.97 -25.17 -1.72
C HIS A 7 14.98 -23.88 -0.90
N ALA A 8 15.95 -23.01 -1.19
CA ALA A 8 15.94 -21.65 -0.70
C ALA A 8 14.57 -21.04 -1.05
N LEU A 9 13.81 -20.69 -0.01
CA LEU A 9 12.52 -20.02 -0.19
C LEU A 9 12.76 -18.79 -1.07
N PRO A 10 11.95 -18.58 -2.12
CA PRO A 10 12.09 -17.40 -2.96
C PRO A 10 12.04 -16.17 -2.06
N GLU A 11 13.03 -15.29 -2.23
CA GLU A 11 13.17 -14.08 -1.45
C GLU A 11 11.86 -13.29 -1.57
N ARG A 12 11.16 -13.08 -0.45
CA ARG A 12 9.89 -12.37 -0.45
C ARG A 12 10.13 -11.01 -1.12
N PRO A 13 9.30 -10.60 -2.09
CA PRO A 13 9.46 -9.29 -2.69
C PRO A 13 9.43 -8.24 -1.58
N SER A 14 10.37 -7.29 -1.67
CA SER A 14 10.54 -6.22 -0.69
C SER A 14 9.19 -5.62 -0.31
N ARG A 15 8.85 -5.67 0.99
CA ARG A 15 7.65 -5.03 1.56
C ARG A 15 7.74 -3.51 1.60
N LYS A 16 8.76 -2.89 0.99
CA LYS A 16 8.76 -1.44 0.84
C LYS A 16 7.48 -1.10 0.06
N PRO A 17 6.55 -0.33 0.66
CA PRO A 17 5.35 0.05 -0.05
C PRO A 17 5.80 0.74 -1.33
N PRO A 18 5.16 0.45 -2.47
CA PRO A 18 5.47 1.17 -3.68
C PRO A 18 5.30 2.66 -3.38
N LEU A 19 6.26 3.47 -3.83
CA LEU A 19 6.23 4.94 -3.74
C LEU A 19 5.11 5.47 -4.64
N THR A 20 3.88 5.11 -4.30
CA THR A 20 2.65 5.53 -4.96
C THR A 20 2.31 6.93 -4.48
N GLY A 21 1.60 7.67 -5.33
CA GLY A 21 1.12 9.02 -4.98
C GLY A 21 0.35 9.02 -3.65
N LEU A 22 -0.44 7.98 -3.38
CA LEU A 22 -1.17 7.81 -2.11
C LEU A 22 -0.21 7.63 -0.91
N HIS A 23 0.82 6.80 -1.02
CA HIS A 23 1.79 6.63 0.05
C HIS A 23 2.53 7.93 0.38
N ILE A 24 2.94 8.68 -0.65
CA ILE A 24 3.59 9.98 -0.48
C ILE A 24 2.62 10.98 0.16
N LEU A 25 1.39 11.06 -0.35
CA LEU A 25 0.34 11.94 0.16
C LEU A 25 0.04 11.69 1.63
N LEU A 26 -0.19 10.43 2.01
CA LEU A 26 -0.44 10.04 3.41
C LEU A 26 0.75 10.38 4.31
N LYS A 27 1.98 10.10 3.86
CA LYS A 27 3.20 10.41 4.63
C LYS A 27 3.35 11.91 4.87
N THR A 28 3.04 12.74 3.87
CA THR A 28 3.10 14.20 3.98
C THR A 28 2.08 14.71 4.99
N ILE A 29 0.83 14.25 4.93
CA ILE A 29 -0.23 14.68 5.85
C ILE A 29 0.09 14.25 7.29
N LEU A 30 0.58 13.03 7.47
CA LEU A 30 0.88 12.48 8.80
C LEU A 30 2.11 13.13 9.46
N GLY A 31 3.05 13.59 8.62
CA GLY A 31 4.28 14.27 9.02
C GLY A 31 4.12 15.78 9.23
N ASP A 32 3.04 16.39 8.74
CA ASP A 32 2.75 17.81 8.95
C ASP A 32 2.15 18.03 10.35
N ALA A 33 2.95 18.64 11.23
CA ALA A 33 2.55 18.94 12.60
C ALA A 33 1.40 19.96 12.66
N ASN A 34 1.23 20.81 11.65
CA ASN A 34 0.13 21.78 11.60
C ASN A 34 -1.23 21.14 11.36
N ASN A 35 -1.25 19.90 10.85
CA ASN A 35 -2.48 19.17 10.63
C ASN A 35 -2.94 18.40 11.88
N ARG A 36 -2.28 18.54 13.02
CA ARG A 36 -2.68 17.85 14.26
C ARG A 36 -3.51 18.77 15.15
N ASN A 37 -4.64 18.26 15.63
CA ASN A 37 -5.44 18.97 16.63
C ASN A 37 -4.82 18.84 18.03
N VAL A 38 -5.44 19.49 19.03
CA VAL A 38 -4.95 19.50 20.43
C VAL A 38 -4.84 18.10 21.04
N SER A 39 -5.60 17.13 20.54
CA SER A 39 -5.53 15.71 20.95
C SER A 39 -4.44 14.92 20.22
N GLY A 40 -3.70 15.54 19.30
CA GLY A 40 -2.72 14.86 18.44
C GLY A 40 -3.35 14.12 17.25
N ALA A 41 -4.65 14.20 17.04
CA ALA A 41 -5.32 13.59 15.90
C ALA A 41 -5.07 14.40 14.63
N VAL A 42 -4.84 13.70 13.52
CA VAL A 42 -4.60 14.32 12.22
C VAL A 42 -5.94 14.76 11.63
N THR A 43 -6.05 16.06 11.36
CA THR A 43 -7.17 16.70 10.70
C THR A 43 -6.97 16.54 9.20
N ILE A 44 -7.91 15.85 8.55
CA ILE A 44 -7.88 15.63 7.10
C ILE A 44 -8.87 16.60 6.45
N PRO A 45 -8.44 17.46 5.51
CA PRO A 45 -9.35 18.32 4.76
C PRO A 45 -10.43 17.50 4.03
N ALA A 46 -11.68 17.97 4.02
CA ALA A 46 -12.78 17.23 3.41
C ALA A 46 -12.55 16.91 1.91
N GLY A 47 -11.92 17.83 1.15
CA GLY A 47 -11.58 17.58 -0.26
C GLY A 47 -10.52 16.48 -0.45
N LEU A 48 -9.67 16.26 0.55
CA LEU A 48 -8.62 15.24 0.52
C LEU A 48 -9.20 13.84 0.77
N VAL A 49 -10.29 13.74 1.51
CA VAL A 49 -11.00 12.47 1.76
C VAL A 49 -11.46 11.84 0.45
N ASN A 50 -12.06 12.62 -0.45
CA ASN A 50 -12.52 12.12 -1.76
C ASN A 50 -11.35 11.59 -2.61
N VAL A 51 -10.23 12.31 -2.64
CA VAL A 51 -9.03 11.90 -3.37
C VAL A 51 -8.46 10.59 -2.79
N LEU A 52 -8.46 10.45 -1.46
CA LEU A 52 -8.03 9.21 -0.81
C LEU A 52 -8.94 8.02 -1.15
N PHE A 53 -10.26 8.24 -1.20
CA PHE A 53 -11.20 7.20 -1.61
C PHE A 53 -11.00 6.77 -3.07
N ASP A 54 -10.86 7.72 -3.99
CA ASP A 54 -10.63 7.42 -5.42
C ASP A 54 -9.32 6.65 -5.65
N MET A 55 -8.25 7.06 -4.97
CA MET A 55 -6.96 6.36 -5.03
C MET A 55 -7.05 4.96 -4.40
N SER A 56 -7.80 4.80 -3.31
CA SER A 56 -7.99 3.50 -2.65
C SER A 56 -8.79 2.53 -3.52
N LEU A 57 -9.89 3.00 -4.13
CA LEU A 57 -10.69 2.21 -5.09
C LEU A 57 -9.86 1.80 -6.31
N THR A 58 -8.97 2.68 -6.75
CA THR A 58 -8.05 2.37 -7.86
C THR A 58 -7.07 1.28 -7.46
N ALA A 59 -6.48 1.37 -6.27
CA ALA A 59 -5.56 0.36 -5.74
C ALA A 59 -6.25 -1.02 -5.61
N GLU A 60 -7.47 -1.06 -5.07
CA GLU A 60 -8.27 -2.29 -4.96
C GLU A 60 -8.53 -2.93 -6.34
N LYS A 61 -8.99 -2.14 -7.32
CA LYS A 61 -9.21 -2.64 -8.69
C LYS A 61 -7.92 -3.19 -9.32
N THR A 62 -6.77 -2.54 -9.09
CA THR A 62 -5.49 -3.03 -9.61
C THR A 62 -5.06 -4.33 -8.93
N MET A 63 -5.31 -4.48 -7.63
CA MET A 63 -5.01 -5.70 -6.89
C MET A 63 -5.89 -6.86 -7.37
N TRP A 64 -7.19 -6.63 -7.53
CA TRP A 64 -8.11 -7.63 -8.07
C TRP A 64 -7.71 -8.11 -9.47
N ARG A 65 -7.31 -7.19 -10.37
CA ARG A 65 -6.79 -7.55 -11.70
C ARG A 65 -5.50 -8.35 -11.65
N LEU A 66 -4.64 -8.07 -10.67
CA LEU A 66 -3.40 -8.82 -10.48
C LEU A 66 -3.70 -10.24 -10.01
N GLU A 67 -4.60 -10.40 -9.04
CA GLU A 67 -5.07 -11.71 -8.56
C GLU A 67 -5.71 -12.52 -9.69
N GLU A 68 -6.56 -11.90 -10.51
CA GLU A 68 -7.16 -12.56 -11.67
C GLU A 68 -6.10 -13.06 -12.67
N ARG A 69 -5.03 -12.29 -12.89
CA ARG A 69 -3.91 -12.69 -13.77
C ARG A 69 -3.10 -13.83 -13.17
N ILE A 70 -2.84 -13.81 -11.87
CA ILE A 70 -2.14 -14.91 -11.17
C ILE A 70 -2.98 -16.19 -11.27
N ASN A 71 -4.30 -16.10 -11.04
CA ASN A 71 -5.21 -17.23 -11.16
C ASN A 71 -5.29 -17.81 -12.57
N LYS A 72 -5.09 -16.99 -13.62
CA LYS A 72 -5.03 -17.46 -15.01
C LYS A 72 -3.68 -18.09 -15.41
N LEU A 73 -2.62 -17.81 -14.64
CA LEU A 73 -1.28 -18.36 -14.86
C LEU A 73 -1.06 -19.69 -14.13
N ASN A 74 -1.83 -19.96 -13.07
CA ASN A 74 -1.93 -21.27 -12.40
C ASN A 74 -2.93 -22.19 -13.10
#